data_AF-A0AAV8X8M2-F1
#
_entry.id   AF-A0AAV8X8M2-F1
#
_cell.length_a   1.000
_cell.length_b   1.000
_cell.length_c   1.000
_cell.angle_alpha   90.00
_cell.angle_beta   90.00
_cell.angle_gamma   90.00
#
_symmetry.space_group_name_H-M   'P 1'
#
loop_
_entity.id
_entity.type
_entity.pdbx_description
1 polymer ?
#
loop_
_entity_poly.entity_id
_entity_poly.type
_entity_poly.pdbx_seq_one_letter_code
_entity_poly.pdbx_strand_id
1 'polypeptide(L)'
;MSTTRTRAGRQSTSSSDDNVKRVRDLLNTDRRLSVRLISETLDTTKTIVHEIVSESLGMRKVCAKLVPKVVTDDQKARRCLVI
;
A
#
# COMPACT_ATOMS: atom_id res chain seq x y z
N MET A 1 -0.66 -40.63 2.23
CA MET A 1 -0.03 -39.61 1.37
C MET A 1 -0.55 -38.24 1.76
N SER A 2 0.37 -37.29 1.92
CA SER A 2 0.18 -35.84 1.94
C SER A 2 -0.50 -35.20 3.16
N THR A 3 0.28 -35.04 4.24
CA THR A 3 0.04 -33.96 5.22
C THR A 3 0.49 -32.63 4.59
N THR A 4 -0.44 -31.84 4.05
CA THR A 4 -0.15 -30.44 3.72
C THR A 4 0.02 -29.68 5.02
N ARG A 5 1.23 -29.71 5.57
CA ARG A 5 1.65 -28.94 6.72
C ARG A 5 1.54 -27.47 6.34
N THR A 6 0.39 -26.86 6.63
CA THR A 6 0.21 -25.41 6.61
C THR A 6 1.37 -24.83 7.41
N ARG A 7 2.24 -24.08 6.73
CA ARG A 7 3.42 -23.49 7.34
C ARG A 7 2.94 -22.37 8.25
N ALA A 8 2.52 -22.73 9.47
CA ALA A 8 2.33 -21.81 10.58
C ALA A 8 3.72 -21.31 10.99
N GLY A 9 4.32 -20.47 10.14
CA GLY A 9 5.41 -19.60 10.57
C GLY A 9 4.88 -18.71 11.70
N ARG A 10 5.78 -18.32 12.61
CA ARG A 10 5.48 -17.43 13.75
C ARG A 10 4.59 -16.29 13.26
N GLN A 11 3.32 -16.30 13.68
CA GLN A 11 2.49 -15.11 13.58
C GLN A 11 3.13 -14.11 14.52
N SER A 12 3.94 -13.21 13.96
CA SER A 12 4.49 -12.10 14.73
C SER A 12 3.28 -11.35 15.28
N THR A 13 3.25 -11.16 16.60
CA THR A 13 2.23 -10.38 17.33
C THR A 13 2.08 -8.95 16.81
N SER A 14 2.93 -8.54 15.87
CA SER A 14 2.96 -7.29 15.15
C SER A 14 1.90 -7.15 14.06
N SER A 15 1.38 -8.26 13.51
CA SER A 15 0.36 -8.29 12.45
C SER A 15 -1.05 -8.47 13.00
N SER A 16 -1.36 -7.89 14.16
CA SER A 16 -2.73 -7.83 14.67
C SER A 16 -3.65 -7.23 13.60
N ASP A 17 -4.86 -7.78 13.44
CA ASP A 17 -5.85 -7.32 12.44
C ASP A 17 -6.10 -5.81 12.53
N ASP A 18 -5.99 -5.24 13.74
CA ASP A 18 -6.08 -3.80 13.97
C ASP A 18 -4.99 -3.00 13.29
N ASN A 19 -3.73 -3.47 13.34
CA ASN A 19 -2.61 -2.79 12.70
C ASN A 19 -2.72 -2.88 11.18
N VAL A 20 -3.15 -4.04 10.66
CA VAL A 20 -3.41 -4.23 9.23
C VAL A 20 -4.47 -3.25 8.74
N LYS A 21 -5.55 -3.07 9.52
CA LYS A 21 -6.62 -2.13 9.20
C LYS A 21 -6.13 -0.68 9.23
N ARG A 22 -5.41 -0.27 10.29
CA ARG A 22 -4.84 1.09 10.41
C ARG A 22 -3.90 1.43 9.25
N VAL A 23 -2.99 0.52 8.89
CA VAL A 23 -2.08 0.71 7.74
C VAL A 23 -2.88 0.84 6.44
N ARG A 24 -3.90 0.01 6.24
CA ARG A 24 -4.77 0.07 5.06
C ARG A 24 -5.51 1.39 4.95
N ASP A 25 -6.09 1.88 6.04
CA ASP A 25 -6.85 3.14 6.06
C ASP A 25 -5.94 4.34 5.76
N LEU A 26 -4.72 4.33 6.32
CA LEU A 26 -3.72 5.37 6.07
C LEU A 26 -3.27 5.40 4.61
N LEU A 27 -3.01 4.24 4.01
CA LEU A 27 -2.65 4.11 2.59
C LEU A 27 -3.80 4.47 1.64
N ASN A 28 -5.05 4.24 2.04
CA ASN A 28 -6.22 4.66 1.27
C ASN A 28 -6.41 6.18 1.29
N THR A 29 -5.98 6.85 2.37
CA THR A 29 -6.01 8.31 2.49
C THR A 29 -4.91 8.95 1.63
N ASP A 30 -3.67 8.45 1.74
CA ASP A 30 -2.56 8.88 0.89
C ASP A 30 -1.66 7.70 0.50
N ARG A 31 -1.73 7.31 -0.78
CA ARG A 31 -0.92 6.22 -1.36
C ARG A 31 0.56 6.59 -1.55
N ARG A 32 0.93 7.85 -1.35
CA ARG A 32 2.31 8.34 -1.53
C ARG A 32 3.12 8.28 -0.23
N LEU A 33 2.50 7.91 0.88
CA LEU A 33 3.18 7.80 2.17
C LEU A 33 4.29 6.75 2.11
N SER A 34 5.43 7.10 2.70
CA SER A 34 6.56 6.18 2.83
C SER A 34 6.34 5.22 3.99
N VAL A 35 6.89 4.00 3.89
CA VAL A 35 6.88 3.01 4.99
C VAL A 35 7.41 3.60 6.29
N ARG A 36 8.40 4.50 6.22
CA ARG A 36 8.96 5.18 7.38
C ARG A 36 7.93 6.12 8.04
N LEU A 37 7.25 6.93 7.26
CA LEU A 37 6.25 7.85 7.78
C LEU A 37 5.05 7.10 8.39
N ILE A 38 4.63 6.00 7.76
CA ILE A 38 3.59 5.12 8.30
C ILE A 38 4.04 4.52 9.65
N SER A 39 5.30 4.07 9.74
CA SER A 39 5.83 3.52 10.98
C SER A 39 5.88 4.55 12.11
N GLU A 40 6.25 5.80 11.80
CA GLU A 40 6.26 6.92 12.75
C GLU A 40 4.84 7.35 13.15
N THR A 41 3.86 7.24 12.25
CA THR A 41 2.47 7.64 12.53
C THR A 41 1.73 6.61 13.39
N LEU A 42 2.08 5.33 13.24
CA LEU A 42 1.42 4.22 13.94
C LEU A 42 2.24 3.66 15.11
N ASP A 43 3.38 4.28 15.45
CA ASP A 43 4.35 3.80 16.45
C ASP A 43 4.69 2.31 16.29
N THR A 44 4.86 1.90 15.03
CA THR A 44 5.19 0.51 14.67
C THR A 44 6.60 0.44 14.11
N THR A 45 7.19 -0.75 14.12
CA THR A 45 8.49 -0.95 13.50
C THR A 45 8.36 -0.95 11.98
N LYS A 46 9.30 -0.27 11.29
CA LYS A 46 9.35 -0.21 9.82
C LYS A 46 9.25 -1.59 9.16
N THR A 47 9.90 -2.60 9.75
CA THR A 47 9.90 -3.99 9.25
C THR A 47 8.50 -4.58 9.22
N ILE A 48 7.71 -4.31 10.27
CA ILE A 48 6.33 -4.79 10.40
C ILE A 48 5.43 -4.11 9.37
N VAL A 49 5.55 -2.79 9.22
CA VAL A 49 4.78 -2.07 8.19
C VAL A 49 5.11 -2.62 6.80
N HIS A 50 6.37 -2.92 6.52
CA HIS A 50 6.76 -3.52 5.25
C HIS A 50 6.15 -4.91 5.04
N GLU A 51 6.17 -5.77 6.07
CA GLU A 51 5.54 -7.10 6.05
C GLU A 51 4.03 -6.99 5.83
N ILE A 52 3.34 -6.10 6.55
CA ILE A 52 1.90 -5.85 6.38
C ILE A 52 1.58 -5.40 4.96
N VAL A 53 2.34 -4.44 4.42
CA VAL A 53 2.10 -3.90 3.06
C VAL A 53 2.32 -4.98 1.99
N SER A 54 3.39 -5.76 2.10
CA SER A 54 3.77 -6.72 1.07
C SER A 54 3.06 -8.08 1.20
N GLU A 55 2.91 -8.60 2.41
CA GLU A 55 2.40 -9.96 2.67
C GLU A 55 0.91 -9.93 3.01
N SER A 56 0.48 -9.10 3.97
CA SER A 56 -0.92 -9.07 4.42
C SER A 56 -1.84 -8.33 3.45
N LEU A 57 -1.37 -7.21 2.89
CA LEU A 57 -2.14 -6.39 1.94
C LEU A 57 -1.84 -6.73 0.48
N GLY A 58 -0.75 -7.44 0.19
CA GLY A 58 -0.35 -7.79 -1.18
C GLY A 58 -0.03 -6.58 -2.07
N MET A 59 0.28 -5.43 -1.48
CA MET A 59 0.51 -4.19 -2.20
C MET A 59 1.96 -4.10 -2.64
N ARG A 60 2.19 -3.53 -3.83
CA ARG A 60 3.53 -3.24 -4.35
C ARG A 60 3.69 -1.77 -4.65
N LYS A 61 4.90 -1.26 -4.45
CA LYS A 61 5.24 0.11 -4.85
C LYS A 61 5.20 0.22 -6.37
N VAL A 62 4.41 1.16 -6.88
CA VAL A 62 4.37 1.52 -8.30
C VAL A 62 4.79 2.99 -8.42
N CYS A 63 5.73 3.27 -9.32
CA CYS A 63 6.14 4.64 -9.61
C CYS A 63 5.07 5.33 -10.46
N ALA A 64 4.71 6.57 -10.11
CA ALA A 64 3.83 7.37 -10.94
C ALA A 64 4.48 7.68 -12.29
N LYS A 65 3.68 7.74 -13.36
CA LYS A 65 4.14 8.20 -14.68
C LYS A 65 4.32 9.72 -14.65
N LEU A 66 5.30 10.23 -15.40
CA LEU A 66 5.46 11.66 -15.62
C LEU A 66 4.29 12.18 -16.46
N VAL A 67 3.56 13.17 -15.95
CA VAL A 67 2.42 13.79 -16.64
C VAL A 67 2.60 15.31 -16.68
N PRO A 68 2.12 16.01 -17.73
CA PRO A 68 2.10 17.46 -17.75
C PRO A 68 1.38 18.03 -16.53
N LYS A 69 2.03 18.97 -15.84
CA LYS A 69 1.55 19.54 -14.56
C LYS A 69 0.25 20.34 -14.72
N VAL A 70 0.08 21.00 -15.86
CA VAL A 70 -1.08 21.82 -16.17
C VAL A 70 -1.63 21.34 -17.50
N VAL A 71 -2.90 20.93 -17.48
CA VAL A 71 -3.65 20.58 -18.68
C VAL A 71 -4.89 21.46 -18.67
N THR A 72 -5.05 22.29 -19.69
CA THR A 72 -6.24 23.15 -19.82
C THR A 72 -7.49 22.31 -20.07
N ASP A 73 -8.66 22.84 -19.77
CA ASP A 73 -9.90 22.08 -19.96
C ASP A 73 -10.14 21.74 -21.44
N ASP A 74 -9.75 22.61 -22.37
CA ASP A 74 -9.72 22.30 -23.81
C ASP A 74 -8.80 21.13 -24.15
N GLN A 75 -7.60 21.07 -23.54
CA GLN A 75 -6.67 19.96 -23.73
C GLN A 75 -7.21 18.66 -23.15
N LYS A 76 -7.94 18.71 -22.02
CA LYS A 76 -8.64 17.54 -21.46
C LYS A 76 -9.77 17.10 -22.39
N ALA A 77 -10.59 18.04 -22.86
CA ALA A 77 -11.70 17.76 -23.77
C ALA A 77 -11.20 17.06 -25.04
N ARG A 78 -10.13 17.57 -25.67
CA ARG A 78 -9.51 16.92 -26.84
C ARG A 78 -8.98 15.53 -26.57
N ARG A 79 -8.47 15.25 -25.36
CA ARG A 79 -8.02 13.89 -24.98
C ARG A 79 -9.19 12.92 -24.73
N CYS A 80 -10.35 13.43 -24.31
CA CYS A 80 -11.56 12.63 -24.10
C CYS A 80 -12.40 12.45 -25.38
N LEU A 81 -12.29 13.37 -26.34
CA LEU A 81 -13.05 13.34 -27.60
C LEU A 81 -12.46 12.39 -28.66
N VAL A 82 -11.27 11.85 -28.43
CA VAL A 82 -10.72 10.75 -29.24
C VAL A 82 -11.26 9.43 -28.68
N ILE A 83 -12.53 9.17 -28.96
CA ILE A 83 -13.17 7.84 -28.90
C ILE A 83 -13.83 7.63 -30.25
#